data_AF-A0A4V2Z0R6-F1
#
_entry.id   AF-A0A4V2Z0R6-F1
#
_cell.length_a   1.000
_cell.length_b   1.000
_cell.length_c   1.000
_cell.angle_alpha   90.00
_cell.angle_beta   90.00
_cell.angle_gamma   90.00
#
_symmetry.space_group_name_H-M   'P 1'
#
loop_
_entity.id
_entity.type
_entity.pdbx_description
1 polymer ?
#
loop_
_entity_poly.entity_id
_entity_poly.type
_entity_poly.pdbx_seq_one_letter_code
_entity_poly.pdbx_strand_id
1 'polypeptide(L)'
;MKNKIVLHLFLSFLVLTIYSCSNDNDDSMKLLKKVVETSEGGTAETTLYTYNGNQIVSMDGANKRTDFTYTEDLITKRVTQNKTNQLLETINYSYFEGKLVEVTSLGKYRIKYVHNADKTVSYEKFSIASGNQQVKEFHGKLYFENENFIKDERILDNTASGTLIEYTVSFDYDAKYNPLYNILGYKKLLDYNEEISSNNSLISTVITSVSKDDQITSSANFYTNSFKYDLDNYPIEQVSENNVATNGNRGYLKTEYFY
;
A
#
# COMPACT_ATOMS: atom_id res chain seq x y z
N MET A 1 28.20 -82.47 37.56
CA MET A 1 28.39 -81.75 36.27
C MET A 1 27.37 -80.63 36.18
N LYS A 2 27.87 -79.39 36.28
CA LYS A 2 27.72 -78.28 35.31
C LYS A 2 26.29 -77.70 35.24
N ASN A 3 25.95 -76.65 35.99
CA ASN A 3 26.22 -75.22 35.79
C ASN A 3 25.51 -74.57 34.58
N LYS A 4 24.93 -73.38 34.86
CA LYS A 4 24.81 -72.17 34.00
C LYS A 4 23.60 -72.15 33.02
N ILE A 5 22.95 -71.04 32.62
CA ILE A 5 23.13 -69.57 32.78
C ILE A 5 21.85 -68.88 32.24
N VAL A 6 21.37 -67.84 32.93
CA VAL A 6 20.94 -66.48 32.48
C VAL A 6 20.13 -66.31 31.19
N LEU A 7 18.98 -65.61 31.26
CA LEU A 7 18.79 -64.31 30.58
C LEU A 7 17.68 -63.47 31.22
N HIS A 8 18.07 -62.36 31.84
CA HIS A 8 17.21 -61.23 32.19
C HIS A 8 16.81 -60.46 30.93
N LEU A 9 15.53 -60.10 30.81
CA LEU A 9 15.09 -59.02 29.93
C LEU A 9 14.25 -58.04 30.76
N PHE A 10 14.95 -57.03 31.27
CA PHE A 10 14.38 -55.74 31.63
C PHE A 10 13.87 -55.07 30.35
N LEU A 11 12.60 -54.70 30.30
CA LEU A 11 12.19 -53.57 29.46
C LEU A 11 11.03 -52.81 30.14
N SER A 12 11.45 -51.95 31.07
CA SER A 12 10.66 -50.85 31.58
C SER A 12 10.39 -49.87 30.44
N PHE A 13 9.19 -49.89 29.87
CA PHE A 13 8.71 -48.82 28.99
C PHE A 13 8.38 -47.60 29.85
N LEU A 14 9.42 -46.78 30.10
CA LEU A 14 9.26 -45.40 30.55
C LEU A 14 8.75 -44.59 29.36
N VAL A 15 7.43 -44.41 29.27
CA VAL A 15 6.83 -43.45 28.33
C VAL A 15 7.15 -42.06 28.85
N LEU A 16 8.28 -41.52 28.42
CA LEU A 16 8.59 -40.10 28.51
C LEU A 16 7.62 -39.35 27.60
N THR A 17 6.55 -38.80 28.18
CA THR A 17 5.76 -37.76 27.55
C THR A 17 6.65 -36.52 27.42
N ILE A 18 7.31 -36.38 26.28
CA ILE A 18 7.88 -35.12 25.85
C ILE A 18 6.72 -34.16 25.55
N TYR A 19 6.28 -33.42 26.58
CA TYR A 19 5.68 -32.09 26.37
C TYR A 19 6.79 -31.22 25.76
N SER A 20 6.96 -31.31 24.44
CA SER A 20 7.60 -30.23 23.71
C SER A 20 6.63 -29.07 23.77
N CYS A 21 6.84 -28.14 24.71
CA CYS A 21 6.51 -26.76 24.44
C CYS A 21 7.32 -26.39 23.19
N SER A 22 6.69 -26.55 22.03
CA SER A 22 6.99 -25.68 20.90
C SER A 22 6.99 -24.28 21.49
N ASN A 23 8.15 -23.62 21.48
CA ASN A 23 8.12 -22.17 21.50
C ASN A 23 7.39 -21.81 20.21
N ASP A 24 6.08 -21.64 20.33
CA ASP A 24 5.34 -20.86 19.37
C ASP A 24 5.97 -19.46 19.50
N ASN A 25 7.01 -19.23 18.70
CA ASN A 25 7.29 -17.90 18.22
C ASN A 25 6.04 -17.55 17.42
N ASP A 26 5.01 -17.08 18.12
CA ASP A 26 3.94 -16.30 17.51
C ASP A 26 4.67 -15.14 16.86
N ASP A 27 4.94 -15.30 15.56
CA ASP A 27 5.42 -14.25 14.68
C ASP A 27 4.27 -13.25 14.59
N SER A 28 4.10 -12.46 15.65
CA SER A 28 2.95 -11.62 15.84
C SER A 28 3.05 -10.48 14.83
N MET A 29 2.38 -10.67 13.70
CA MET A 29 2.17 -9.68 12.67
C MET A 29 1.94 -8.29 13.28
N LYS A 30 2.82 -7.33 12.97
CA LYS A 30 2.70 -5.96 13.50
C LYS A 30 1.71 -5.17 12.67
N LEU A 31 0.77 -4.51 13.34
CA LEU A 31 -0.19 -3.60 12.75
C LEU A 31 0.08 -2.19 13.27
N LEU A 32 0.23 -1.25 12.35
CA LEU A 32 0.46 0.15 12.67
C LEU A 32 -0.70 0.72 13.47
N LYS A 33 -0.48 1.19 14.70
CA LYS A 33 -1.51 1.80 15.57
C LYS A 33 -1.55 3.31 15.46
N LYS A 34 -0.40 3.94 15.27
CA LYS A 34 -0.27 5.40 15.25
C LYS A 34 0.89 5.81 14.35
N VAL A 35 0.70 6.94 13.67
CA VAL A 35 1.74 7.67 12.96
C VAL A 35 1.80 9.09 13.49
N VAL A 36 3.02 9.61 13.65
CA VAL A 36 3.27 11.02 13.93
C VAL A 36 4.11 11.60 12.80
N GLU A 37 3.58 12.60 12.12
CA GLU A 37 4.21 13.29 10.99
C GLU A 37 4.63 14.69 11.41
N THR A 38 5.93 14.98 11.36
CA THR A 38 6.50 16.29 11.72
C THR A 38 7.06 16.96 10.47
N SER A 39 6.48 18.09 10.10
CA SER A 39 6.95 18.94 9.00
C SER A 39 8.24 19.67 9.35
N GLU A 40 8.93 20.21 8.34
CA GLU A 40 10.14 21.03 8.49
C GLU A 40 9.98 22.20 9.49
N GLY A 41 8.78 22.78 9.58
CA GLY A 41 8.45 23.84 10.55
C GLY A 41 8.22 23.35 11.99
N GLY A 42 8.41 22.06 12.26
CA GLY A 42 8.23 21.44 13.59
C GLY A 42 6.77 21.19 13.98
N THR A 43 5.80 21.47 13.09
CA THR A 43 4.39 21.14 13.35
C THR A 43 4.20 19.64 13.16
N ALA A 44 3.66 19.00 14.20
CA ALA A 44 3.37 17.57 14.22
C ALA A 44 1.87 17.30 14.08
N GLU A 45 1.51 16.38 13.18
CA GLU A 45 0.16 15.82 13.05
C GLU A 45 0.19 14.34 13.46
N THR A 46 -0.94 13.83 13.97
CA THR A 46 -1.05 12.43 14.39
C THR A 46 -2.20 11.77 13.64
N THR A 47 -1.97 10.53 13.20
CA THR A 47 -3.00 9.65 12.65
C THR A 47 -3.09 8.38 13.49
N LEU A 48 -4.31 8.06 13.93
CA LEU A 48 -4.61 6.85 14.71
C LEU A 48 -5.29 5.80 13.81
N TYR A 49 -4.91 4.54 14.00
CA TYR A 49 -5.40 3.42 13.21
C TYR A 49 -6.18 2.48 14.13
N THR A 50 -7.40 2.14 13.75
CA THR A 50 -8.28 1.23 14.50
C THR A 50 -8.55 -0.02 13.67
N TYR A 51 -8.54 -1.20 14.31
CA TYR A 51 -8.68 -2.48 13.63
C TYR A 51 -9.73 -3.37 14.28
N ASN A 52 -10.23 -4.32 13.49
CA ASN A 52 -10.91 -5.52 13.94
C ASN A 52 -10.11 -6.74 13.43
N GLY A 53 -9.32 -7.39 14.29
CA GLY A 53 -8.27 -8.30 13.83
C GLY A 53 -7.23 -7.54 12.99
N ASN A 54 -6.97 -7.99 11.77
CA ASN A 54 -6.12 -7.29 10.79
C ASN A 54 -6.89 -6.49 9.73
N GLN A 55 -8.22 -6.40 9.85
CA GLN A 55 -9.03 -5.50 9.04
C GLN A 55 -8.92 -4.08 9.61
N ILE A 56 -8.44 -3.13 8.82
CA ILE A 56 -8.47 -1.72 9.25
C ILE A 56 -9.92 -1.21 9.23
N VAL A 57 -10.40 -0.69 10.36
CA VAL A 57 -11.74 -0.10 10.49
C VAL A 57 -11.69 1.38 10.12
N SER A 58 -10.70 2.10 10.64
CA SER A 58 -10.57 3.54 10.38
C SER A 58 -9.14 4.05 10.53
N MET A 59 -8.85 5.13 9.78
CA MET A 59 -7.70 6.02 9.99
C MET A 59 -8.23 7.39 10.43
N ASP A 60 -7.83 7.86 11.60
CA ASP A 60 -8.29 9.12 12.17
C ASP A 60 -7.11 10.11 12.31
N GLY A 61 -6.98 11.01 11.34
CA GLY A 61 -5.94 12.03 11.29
C GLY A 61 -6.42 13.40 11.76
N ALA A 62 -5.52 14.39 11.77
CA ALA A 62 -5.84 15.76 12.20
C ALA A 62 -6.99 16.39 11.38
N ASN A 63 -6.91 16.30 10.06
CA ASN A 63 -7.79 17.03 9.14
C ASN A 63 -8.91 16.16 8.53
N LYS A 64 -8.77 14.83 8.58
CA LYS A 64 -9.69 13.88 7.95
C LYS A 64 -9.80 12.59 8.74
N ARG A 65 -10.96 11.95 8.66
CA ARG A 65 -11.19 10.58 9.08
C ARG A 65 -11.53 9.75 7.85
N THR A 66 -10.99 8.54 7.78
CA THR A 66 -11.32 7.57 6.73
C THR A 66 -11.81 6.29 7.37
N ASP A 67 -13.00 5.84 6.97
CA ASP A 67 -13.60 4.58 7.42
C ASP A 67 -13.64 3.58 6.25
N PHE A 68 -13.40 2.31 6.57
CA PHE A 68 -13.33 1.22 5.60
C PHE A 68 -14.44 0.20 5.83
N THR A 69 -14.95 -0.38 4.75
CA THR A 69 -15.95 -1.47 4.80
C THR A 69 -15.43 -2.65 4.02
N TYR A 70 -15.71 -3.85 4.54
CA TYR A 70 -15.25 -5.11 3.98
C TYR A 70 -16.43 -5.95 3.51
N THR A 71 -16.17 -6.75 2.49
CA THR A 71 -16.92 -7.96 2.17
C THR A 71 -15.92 -9.10 2.16
N GLU A 72 -16.07 -10.05 3.08
CA GLU A 72 -15.04 -11.08 3.35
C GLU A 72 -13.70 -10.39 3.67
N ASP A 73 -12.64 -10.71 2.94
CA ASP A 73 -11.29 -10.21 3.15
C ASP A 73 -10.92 -9.03 2.24
N LEU A 74 -11.91 -8.45 1.54
CA LEU A 74 -11.72 -7.38 0.56
C LEU A 74 -12.34 -6.07 1.03
N ILE A 75 -11.58 -4.98 0.95
CA ILE A 75 -12.07 -3.62 1.19
C ILE A 75 -12.99 -3.23 0.02
N THR A 76 -14.30 -3.11 0.25
CA THR A 76 -15.27 -2.79 -0.81
C THR A 76 -15.69 -1.34 -0.83
N LYS A 77 -15.43 -0.59 0.27
CA LYS A 77 -15.77 0.83 0.35
C LYS A 77 -14.84 1.58 1.28
N ARG A 78 -14.58 2.84 0.92
CA ARG A 78 -13.89 3.84 1.73
C ARG A 78 -14.72 5.11 1.80
N VAL A 79 -14.88 5.66 2.99
CA VAL A 79 -15.52 6.96 3.21
C VAL A 79 -14.53 7.87 3.90
N THR A 80 -14.17 8.98 3.27
CA THR A 80 -13.30 10.00 3.86
C THR A 80 -14.12 11.23 4.19
N GLN A 81 -14.11 11.62 5.46
CA GLN A 81 -14.73 12.82 5.99
C GLN A 81 -13.67 13.90 6.25
N ASN A 82 -13.83 15.06 5.63
CA ASN A 82 -13.08 16.25 6.01
C ASN A 82 -13.62 16.80 7.34
N LYS A 83 -12.78 16.93 8.37
CA LYS A 83 -13.23 17.36 9.70
C LYS A 83 -13.57 18.86 9.77
N THR A 84 -13.05 19.66 8.86
CA THR A 84 -13.28 21.11 8.82
C THR A 84 -14.63 21.45 8.20
N ASN A 85 -14.92 20.92 7.01
CA ASN A 85 -16.13 21.25 6.25
C ASN A 85 -17.16 20.12 6.20
N GLN A 86 -16.89 18.98 6.84
CA GLN A 86 -17.78 17.82 6.93
C GLN A 86 -18.10 17.16 5.58
N LEU A 87 -17.38 17.52 4.50
CA LEU A 87 -17.56 16.92 3.19
C LEU A 87 -17.15 15.44 3.23
N LEU A 88 -18.01 14.61 2.66
CA LEU A 88 -17.78 13.18 2.50
C LEU A 88 -17.34 12.88 1.07
N GLU A 89 -16.27 12.12 0.94
CA GLU A 89 -15.90 11.42 -0.28
C GLU A 89 -16.13 9.92 -0.08
N THR A 90 -16.85 9.29 -1.01
CA THR A 90 -17.08 7.84 -0.98
C THR A 90 -16.47 7.21 -2.21
N ILE A 91 -15.62 6.22 -1.97
CA ILE A 91 -15.05 5.35 -3.00
C ILE A 91 -15.58 3.95 -2.81
N ASN A 92 -16.04 3.34 -3.89
CA ASN A 92 -16.42 1.93 -3.95
C ASN A 92 -15.40 1.14 -4.79
N TYR A 93 -15.08 -0.06 -4.33
CA TYR A 93 -14.15 -1.00 -4.95
C TYR A 93 -14.93 -2.23 -5.40
N SER A 94 -14.83 -2.57 -6.68
CA SER A 94 -15.48 -3.75 -7.27
C SER A 94 -14.45 -4.78 -7.66
N TYR A 95 -14.75 -6.05 -7.40
CA TYR A 95 -13.84 -7.16 -7.59
C TYR A 95 -14.45 -8.23 -8.49
N PHE A 96 -13.60 -8.92 -9.23
CA PHE A 96 -13.92 -10.16 -9.94
C PHE A 96 -12.86 -11.19 -9.59
N GLU A 97 -13.26 -12.36 -9.06
CA GLU A 97 -12.34 -13.42 -8.62
C GLU A 97 -11.23 -12.91 -7.68
N GLY A 98 -11.57 -12.02 -6.75
CA GLY A 98 -10.62 -11.44 -5.77
C GLY A 98 -9.62 -10.42 -6.36
N LYS A 99 -9.79 -10.03 -7.62
CA LYS A 99 -8.99 -8.99 -8.29
C LYS A 99 -9.81 -7.71 -8.45
N LEU A 100 -9.20 -6.56 -8.12
CA LEU A 100 -9.85 -5.27 -8.28
C LEU A 100 -10.06 -4.97 -9.77
N VAL A 101 -11.31 -4.72 -10.18
CA VAL A 101 -11.68 -4.44 -11.58
C VAL A 101 -12.22 -3.02 -11.79
N GLU A 102 -12.75 -2.39 -10.73
CA GLU A 102 -13.24 -1.03 -10.83
C GLU A 102 -13.12 -0.27 -9.50
N VAL A 103 -12.73 1.00 -9.57
CA VAL A 103 -12.79 1.99 -8.49
C VAL A 103 -13.75 3.09 -8.94
N THR A 104 -14.74 3.43 -8.11
CA THR A 104 -15.69 4.52 -8.40
C THR A 104 -15.74 5.50 -7.25
N SER A 105 -15.40 6.77 -7.50
CA SER A 105 -15.67 7.88 -6.61
C SER A 105 -17.01 8.52 -6.99
N LEU A 106 -17.97 8.51 -6.06
CA LEU A 106 -19.35 8.92 -6.34
C LEU A 106 -19.43 10.32 -6.95
N GLY A 107 -19.87 10.40 -8.21
CA GLY A 107 -20.04 11.65 -8.95
C GLY A 107 -18.75 12.35 -9.39
N LYS A 108 -17.57 11.74 -9.20
CA LYS A 108 -16.27 12.37 -9.55
C LYS A 108 -15.51 11.64 -10.64
N TYR A 109 -15.20 10.36 -10.42
CA TYR A 109 -14.39 9.60 -11.37
C TYR A 109 -14.61 8.09 -11.24
N ARG A 110 -14.15 7.38 -12.27
CA ARG A 110 -14.11 5.92 -12.32
C ARG A 110 -12.77 5.47 -12.88
N ILE A 111 -12.21 4.39 -12.34
CA ILE A 111 -11.04 3.70 -12.88
C ILE A 111 -11.43 2.26 -13.16
N LYS A 112 -11.13 1.76 -14.37
CA LYS A 112 -11.36 0.37 -14.76
C LYS A 112 -10.02 -0.34 -14.91
N TYR A 113 -9.94 -1.58 -14.45
CA TYR A 113 -8.72 -2.39 -14.46
C TYR A 113 -8.92 -3.69 -15.22
N VAL A 114 -7.89 -4.11 -15.95
CA VAL A 114 -7.80 -5.39 -16.65
C VAL A 114 -6.50 -6.07 -16.24
N HIS A 115 -6.63 -7.26 -15.65
CA HIS A 115 -5.49 -8.05 -15.18
C HIS A 115 -4.97 -8.94 -16.32
N ASN A 116 -3.73 -8.72 -16.73
CA ASN A 116 -3.14 -9.36 -17.91
C ASN A 116 -2.42 -10.68 -17.55
N ALA A 117 -2.18 -11.52 -18.56
CA ALA A 117 -1.46 -12.79 -18.38
C ALA A 117 0.03 -12.61 -18.03
N ASP A 118 0.62 -11.47 -18.38
CA ASP A 118 2.01 -11.09 -18.07
C ASP A 118 2.19 -10.53 -16.65
N LYS A 119 1.16 -10.67 -15.79
CA LYS A 119 1.09 -10.18 -14.39
C LYS A 119 1.02 -8.66 -14.25
N THR A 120 0.92 -7.91 -15.34
CA THR A 120 0.65 -6.47 -15.29
C THR A 120 -0.85 -6.18 -15.19
N VAL A 121 -1.20 -4.93 -14.89
CA VAL A 121 -2.60 -4.48 -14.89
C VAL A 121 -2.75 -3.26 -15.79
N SER A 122 -3.55 -3.38 -16.85
CA SER A 122 -3.95 -2.24 -17.68
C SER A 122 -5.10 -1.50 -17.03
N TYR A 123 -5.17 -0.19 -17.20
CA TYR A 123 -6.25 0.59 -16.62
C TYR A 123 -6.61 1.84 -17.43
N GLU A 124 -7.83 2.33 -17.22
CA GLU A 124 -8.35 3.57 -17.79
C GLU A 124 -9.03 4.38 -16.69
N LYS A 125 -8.72 5.67 -16.59
CA LYS A 125 -9.40 6.61 -15.68
C LYS A 125 -10.29 7.57 -16.46
N PHE A 126 -11.50 7.77 -15.93
CA PHE A 126 -12.50 8.68 -16.45
C PHE A 126 -12.94 9.67 -15.39
N SER A 127 -13.03 10.95 -15.71
CA SER A 127 -13.80 11.91 -14.92
C SER A 127 -15.28 11.87 -15.31
N ILE A 128 -16.13 12.19 -14.34
CA ILE A 128 -17.58 12.29 -14.51
C ILE A 128 -17.93 13.77 -14.56
N ALA A 129 -18.25 14.27 -15.76
CA ALA A 129 -18.68 15.64 -15.99
C ALA A 129 -20.19 15.80 -15.76
N SER A 130 -20.66 17.05 -15.82
CA SER A 130 -22.09 17.40 -15.75
C SER A 130 -22.93 16.52 -16.68
N GLY A 131 -24.07 16.03 -16.19
CA GLY A 131 -24.94 15.14 -16.97
C GLY A 131 -24.48 13.68 -17.04
N ASN A 132 -23.56 13.24 -16.16
CA ASN A 132 -23.00 11.89 -16.11
C ASN A 132 -22.18 11.48 -17.34
N GLN A 133 -21.68 12.46 -18.10
CA GLN A 133 -20.78 12.19 -19.22
C GLN A 133 -19.41 11.77 -18.69
N GLN A 134 -18.88 10.66 -19.20
CA GLN A 134 -17.54 10.19 -18.87
C GLN A 134 -16.53 10.75 -19.88
N VAL A 135 -15.47 11.39 -19.39
CA VAL A 135 -14.33 11.86 -20.18
C VAL A 135 -13.12 11.06 -19.76
N LYS A 136 -12.48 10.35 -20.70
CA LYS A 136 -11.25 9.61 -20.42
C LYS A 136 -10.13 10.61 -20.14
N GLU A 137 -9.51 10.52 -18.97
CA GLU A 137 -8.40 11.39 -18.58
C GLU A 137 -7.07 10.82 -19.05
N PHE A 138 -6.86 9.54 -18.80
CA PHE A 138 -5.66 8.80 -19.15
C PHE A 138 -5.90 7.29 -19.10
N HIS A 139 -5.01 6.56 -19.75
CA HIS A 139 -4.90 5.11 -19.65
C HIS A 139 -3.45 4.70 -19.43
N GLY A 140 -3.24 3.53 -18.87
CA GLY A 140 -1.90 3.10 -18.50
C GLY A 140 -1.78 1.63 -18.14
N LYS A 141 -0.60 1.30 -17.61
CA LYS A 141 -0.18 -0.05 -17.24
C LYS A 141 0.61 -0.01 -15.94
N LEU A 142 0.18 -0.84 -14.99
CA LEU A 142 0.82 -1.04 -13.69
C LEU A 142 1.70 -2.30 -13.74
N TYR A 143 2.89 -2.20 -13.16
CA TYR A 143 3.87 -3.28 -13.12
C TYR A 143 4.17 -3.68 -11.69
N PHE A 144 4.29 -4.98 -11.48
CA PHE A 144 4.52 -5.57 -10.18
C PHE A 144 5.68 -6.57 -10.22
N GLU A 145 6.50 -6.57 -9.18
CA GLU A 145 7.57 -7.53 -8.98
C GLU A 145 7.76 -7.79 -7.49
N ASN A 146 7.90 -9.07 -7.09
CA ASN A 146 8.10 -9.46 -5.70
C ASN A 146 7.06 -8.88 -4.72
N GLU A 147 5.79 -8.83 -5.15
CA GLU A 147 4.66 -8.20 -4.42
C GLU A 147 4.75 -6.68 -4.22
N ASN A 148 5.70 -6.01 -4.88
CA ASN A 148 5.82 -4.56 -4.90
C ASN A 148 5.23 -3.98 -6.19
N PHE A 149 4.55 -2.83 -6.08
CA PHE A 149 4.22 -1.96 -7.20
C PHE A 149 5.50 -1.25 -7.66
N ILE A 150 6.06 -1.63 -8.80
CA ILE A 150 7.36 -1.09 -9.24
C ILE A 150 7.24 0.05 -10.24
N LYS A 151 6.13 0.14 -11.00
CA LYS A 151 6.00 1.14 -12.05
C LYS A 151 4.55 1.39 -12.48
N ASP A 152 4.24 2.66 -12.76
CA ASP A 152 3.04 3.14 -13.47
C ASP A 152 3.50 3.85 -14.75
N GLU A 153 3.01 3.43 -15.90
CA GLU A 153 3.17 4.13 -17.18
C GLU A 153 1.80 4.51 -17.71
N ARG A 154 1.58 5.80 -18.00
CA ARG A 154 0.30 6.29 -18.50
C ARG A 154 0.45 7.36 -19.56
N ILE A 155 -0.56 7.43 -20.41
CA ILE A 155 -0.73 8.42 -21.47
C ILE A 155 -1.97 9.24 -21.16
N LEU A 156 -1.84 10.57 -21.18
CA LEU A 156 -3.00 11.46 -21.02
C LEU A 156 -3.80 11.48 -22.32
N ASP A 157 -5.11 11.20 -22.21
CA ASP A 157 -6.05 11.18 -23.33
C ASP A 157 -6.74 12.54 -23.55
N ASN A 158 -6.82 13.36 -22.50
CA ASN A 158 -7.46 14.68 -22.56
C ASN A 158 -6.44 15.81 -22.79
N THR A 159 -5.69 15.72 -23.89
CA THR A 159 -4.66 16.69 -24.29
C THR A 159 -5.10 17.51 -25.50
N ALA A 160 -4.39 18.62 -25.77
CA ALA A 160 -4.60 19.39 -26.99
C ALA A 160 -4.24 18.54 -28.23
N SER A 161 -4.93 18.78 -29.35
CA SER A 161 -4.66 18.07 -30.61
C SER A 161 -3.17 18.12 -30.98
N GLY A 162 -2.63 16.97 -31.40
CA GLY A 162 -1.21 16.83 -31.75
C GLY A 162 -0.24 16.83 -30.56
N THR A 163 -0.73 16.78 -29.32
CA THR A 163 0.09 16.70 -28.10
C THR A 163 -0.03 15.33 -27.46
N LEU A 164 1.09 14.62 -27.33
CA LEU A 164 1.20 13.40 -26.54
C LEU A 164 1.88 13.73 -25.21
N ILE A 165 1.25 13.37 -24.09
CA ILE A 165 1.85 13.50 -22.76
C ILE A 165 1.93 12.11 -22.14
N GLU A 166 3.15 11.69 -21.84
CA GLU A 166 3.47 10.44 -21.16
C GLU A 166 3.93 10.76 -19.74
N TYR A 167 3.48 9.93 -18.80
CA TYR A 167 3.83 10.03 -17.40
C TYR A 167 4.24 8.66 -16.89
N THR A 168 5.43 8.59 -16.30
CA THR A 168 5.97 7.37 -15.71
C THR A 168 6.36 7.63 -14.28
N VAL A 169 5.97 6.73 -13.38
CA VAL A 169 6.51 6.67 -12.02
C VAL A 169 7.13 5.31 -11.82
N SER A 170 8.35 5.26 -11.32
CA SER A 170 9.02 4.02 -10.92
C SER A 170 9.51 4.10 -9.49
N PHE A 171 9.55 2.95 -8.82
CA PHE A 171 9.89 2.84 -7.40
C PHE A 171 11.01 1.83 -7.18
N ASP A 172 12.02 2.25 -6.43
CA ASP A 172 13.05 1.37 -5.90
C ASP A 172 12.74 1.04 -4.43
N TYR A 173 12.98 -0.20 -4.03
CA TYR A 173 12.60 -0.74 -2.74
C TYR A 173 13.80 -1.26 -1.96
N ASP A 174 13.66 -1.31 -0.64
CA ASP A 174 14.51 -2.14 0.19
C ASP A 174 13.93 -3.56 0.40
N ALA A 175 14.48 -4.30 1.34
CA ALA A 175 14.02 -5.65 1.71
C ALA A 175 13.27 -5.68 3.06
N LYS A 176 12.79 -4.53 3.56
CA LYS A 176 12.16 -4.37 4.89
C LYS A 176 10.66 -4.20 4.74
N TYR A 177 9.88 -4.45 5.79
CA TYR A 177 8.42 -4.49 5.67
C TYR A 177 7.81 -3.11 5.53
N ASN A 178 6.87 -2.95 4.61
CA ASN A 178 6.00 -1.79 4.54
C ASN A 178 5.02 -1.79 5.74
N PRO A 179 4.79 -0.64 6.41
CA PRO A 179 3.98 -0.55 7.62
C PRO A 179 2.50 -0.92 7.43
N LEU A 180 2.00 -0.87 6.19
CA LEU A 180 0.60 -1.15 5.83
C LEU A 180 0.41 -2.54 5.20
N TYR A 181 1.49 -3.28 4.92
CA TYR A 181 1.42 -4.54 4.18
C TYR A 181 0.55 -5.61 4.86
N ASN A 182 0.55 -5.62 6.20
CA ASN A 182 -0.18 -6.58 7.01
C ASN A 182 -1.69 -6.31 7.11
N ILE A 183 -2.16 -5.17 6.59
CA ILE A 183 -3.58 -4.84 6.60
C ILE A 183 -4.30 -5.69 5.57
N LEU A 184 -5.30 -6.46 6.03
CA LEU A 184 -6.04 -7.37 5.17
C LEU A 184 -6.71 -6.61 4.02
N GLY A 185 -6.57 -7.11 2.79
CA GLY A 185 -7.16 -6.52 1.59
C GLY A 185 -6.51 -5.21 1.10
N TYR A 186 -5.66 -4.54 1.89
CA TYR A 186 -5.05 -3.25 1.52
C TYR A 186 -4.21 -3.35 0.26
N LYS A 187 -3.43 -4.44 0.12
CA LYS A 187 -2.61 -4.69 -1.08
C LYS A 187 -3.38 -4.84 -2.40
N LYS A 188 -4.72 -4.88 -2.35
CA LYS A 188 -5.59 -4.97 -3.52
C LYS A 188 -6.03 -3.60 -4.05
N LEU A 189 -5.77 -2.51 -3.33
CA LEU A 189 -6.22 -1.16 -3.67
C LEU A 189 -5.26 -0.50 -4.68
N LEU A 190 -5.38 -0.85 -5.96
CA LEU A 190 -4.43 -0.44 -7.01
C LEU A 190 -4.32 1.09 -7.23
N ASP A 191 -5.21 1.89 -6.64
CA ASP A 191 -5.20 3.36 -6.63
C ASP A 191 -4.31 3.97 -5.53
N TYR A 192 -3.59 3.15 -4.76
CA TYR A 192 -2.71 3.57 -3.65
C TYR A 192 -1.21 3.54 -3.97
N ASN A 193 -0.82 3.29 -5.24
CA ASN A 193 0.57 3.25 -5.70
C ASN A 193 1.48 2.38 -4.79
N GLU A 194 2.65 2.88 -4.39
CA GLU A 194 3.65 2.16 -3.60
C GLU A 194 3.21 1.78 -2.18
N GLU A 195 2.14 2.37 -1.65
CA GLU A 195 1.65 2.03 -0.31
C GLU A 195 1.14 0.58 -0.22
N ILE A 196 0.81 -0.04 -1.36
CA ILE A 196 0.31 -1.43 -1.41
C ILE A 196 1.42 -2.48 -1.46
N SER A 197 2.67 -2.03 -1.57
CA SER A 197 3.85 -2.86 -1.72
C SER A 197 4.22 -3.59 -0.43
N SER A 198 4.93 -4.70 -0.55
CA SER A 198 5.46 -5.46 0.60
C SER A 198 6.65 -4.78 1.26
N ASN A 199 7.41 -3.99 0.50
CA ASN A 199 8.60 -3.31 0.96
C ASN A 199 8.48 -1.79 0.97
N ASN A 200 9.42 -1.12 1.66
CA ASN A 200 9.48 0.33 1.72
C ASN A 200 10.14 0.90 0.47
N SER A 201 9.47 1.85 -0.19
CA SER A 201 10.05 2.56 -1.34
C SER A 201 11.10 3.57 -0.86
N LEU A 202 12.33 3.40 -1.32
CA LEU A 202 13.45 4.29 -1.04
C LEU A 202 13.51 5.47 -2.00
N ILE A 203 13.21 5.22 -3.28
CA ILE A 203 13.28 6.23 -4.33
C ILE A 203 12.04 6.11 -5.20
N SER A 204 11.37 7.22 -5.45
CA SER A 204 10.40 7.36 -6.52
C SER A 204 10.95 8.30 -7.58
N THR A 205 10.92 7.86 -8.84
CA THR A 205 11.30 8.67 -10.00
C THR A 205 10.06 8.96 -10.83
N VAL A 206 9.73 10.24 -10.98
CA VAL A 206 8.58 10.71 -11.76
C VAL A 206 9.09 11.39 -13.03
N ILE A 207 8.79 10.81 -14.18
CA ILE A 207 9.14 11.33 -15.50
C ILE A 207 7.87 11.80 -16.20
N THR A 208 7.90 13.00 -16.75
CA THR A 208 6.88 13.51 -17.66
C THR A 208 7.52 13.87 -18.99
N SER A 209 6.97 13.36 -20.09
CA SER A 209 7.40 13.68 -21.44
C SER A 209 6.24 14.28 -22.21
N VAL A 210 6.50 15.38 -22.93
CA VAL A 210 5.54 16.04 -23.81
C VAL A 210 6.11 16.05 -25.21
N SER A 211 5.40 15.42 -26.15
CA SER A 211 5.69 15.49 -27.57
C SER A 211 4.64 16.36 -28.28
N LYS A 212 5.09 17.37 -29.02
CA LYS A 212 4.25 18.25 -29.82
C LYS A 212 5.04 18.82 -30.99
N ASP A 213 4.47 18.78 -32.20
CA ASP A 213 5.06 19.36 -33.41
C ASP A 213 6.54 18.93 -33.62
N ASP A 214 6.79 17.62 -33.51
CA ASP A 214 8.12 16.98 -33.60
C ASP A 214 9.16 17.41 -32.55
N GLN A 215 8.75 18.16 -31.52
CA GLN A 215 9.59 18.50 -30.37
C GLN A 215 9.21 17.65 -29.15
N ILE A 216 10.23 17.22 -28.40
CA ILE A 216 10.06 16.48 -27.14
C ILE A 216 10.69 17.29 -26.01
N THR A 217 9.90 17.57 -24.98
CA THR A 217 10.39 18.11 -23.70
C THR A 217 10.11 17.11 -22.60
N SER A 218 11.11 16.80 -21.78
CA SER A 218 10.97 15.86 -20.67
C SER A 218 11.50 16.47 -19.38
N SER A 219 10.90 16.08 -18.26
CA SER A 219 11.37 16.41 -16.92
C SER A 219 11.35 15.16 -16.04
N ALA A 220 12.26 15.14 -15.06
CA ALA A 220 12.36 14.07 -14.08
C ALA A 220 12.45 14.67 -12.68
N ASN A 221 11.66 14.15 -11.75
CA ASN A 221 11.70 14.49 -10.33
C ASN A 221 12.02 13.23 -9.53
N PHE A 222 12.83 13.39 -8.49
CA PHE A 222 13.24 12.32 -7.58
C PHE A 222 12.74 12.62 -6.17
N TYR A 223 12.14 11.62 -5.55
CA TYR A 223 11.70 11.65 -4.16
C TYR A 223 12.40 10.53 -3.41
N THR A 224 13.07 10.88 -2.31
CA THR A 224 13.91 9.96 -1.56
C THR A 224 13.35 9.79 -0.16
N ASN A 225 13.38 8.54 0.31
CA ASN A 225 13.03 8.15 1.65
C ASN A 225 14.22 7.45 2.30
N SER A 226 14.47 7.78 3.57
CA SER A 226 15.38 7.03 4.42
C SER A 226 14.63 6.53 5.64
N PHE A 227 14.98 5.33 6.10
CA PHE A 227 14.24 4.65 7.16
C PHE A 227 15.16 4.17 8.27
N LYS A 228 14.60 4.10 9.49
CA LYS A 228 15.16 3.31 10.59
C LYS A 228 14.17 2.20 10.93
N TYR A 229 14.70 1.06 11.29
CA TYR A 229 13.94 -0.17 11.51
C TYR A 229 14.11 -0.66 12.95
N ASP A 230 13.10 -1.37 13.43
CA ASP A 230 13.23 -2.21 14.62
C ASP A 230 13.92 -3.55 14.30
N LEU A 231 14.04 -4.42 15.32
CA LEU A 231 14.67 -5.74 15.19
C LEU A 231 13.89 -6.70 14.28
N ASP A 232 12.60 -6.44 14.08
CA ASP A 232 11.70 -7.26 13.26
C ASP A 232 11.56 -6.72 11.84
N ASN A 233 12.39 -5.73 11.46
CA ASN A 233 12.44 -5.10 10.14
C ASN A 233 11.22 -4.23 9.78
N TYR A 234 10.47 -3.75 10.77
CA TYR A 234 9.41 -2.77 10.58
C TYR A 234 9.95 -1.34 10.76
N PRO A 235 9.55 -0.37 9.92
CA PRO A 235 10.04 1.00 10.02
C PRO A 235 9.50 1.62 11.30
N ILE A 236 10.37 2.27 12.07
CA ILE A 236 10.02 3.07 13.26
C ILE A 236 10.16 4.57 12.97
N GLU A 237 10.94 4.92 11.96
CA GLU A 237 11.15 6.29 11.50
C GLU A 237 11.34 6.29 9.98
N GLN A 238 10.77 7.28 9.31
CA GLN A 238 11.03 7.63 7.92
C GLN A 238 11.34 9.12 7.83
N VAL A 239 12.26 9.47 6.93
CA VAL A 239 12.51 10.83 6.51
C VAL A 239 12.32 10.89 4.99
N SER A 240 11.37 11.72 4.56
CA SER A 240 11.11 12.01 3.14
C SER A 240 11.65 13.38 2.77
N GLU A 241 12.40 13.44 1.67
CA GLU A 241 12.85 14.69 1.06
C GLU A 241 11.94 15.06 -0.11
N ASN A 242 11.74 16.37 -0.31
CA ASN A 242 10.92 16.93 -1.41
C ASN A 242 9.45 16.47 -1.43
N ASN A 243 8.93 15.93 -0.33
CA ASN A 243 7.57 15.44 -0.24
C ASN A 243 6.60 16.54 0.20
N VAL A 244 5.30 16.36 -0.07
CA VAL A 244 4.24 17.26 0.39
C VAL A 244 3.67 16.68 1.68
N ALA A 245 3.86 17.36 2.81
CA ALA A 245 3.22 16.99 4.07
C ALA A 245 1.68 17.05 3.97
N THR A 246 0.96 16.35 4.84
CA THR A 246 -0.53 16.35 4.90
C THR A 246 -1.17 17.74 4.97
N ASN A 247 -0.42 18.73 5.44
CA ASN A 247 -0.79 20.14 5.51
C ASN A 247 -0.49 20.96 4.23
N GLY A 248 0.04 20.33 3.18
CA GLY A 248 0.34 20.96 1.89
C GLY A 248 1.72 21.59 1.76
N ASN A 249 2.56 21.54 2.80
CA ASN A 249 3.92 22.08 2.75
C ASN A 249 4.86 21.14 1.99
N ARG A 250 5.62 21.69 1.04
CA ARG A 250 6.73 20.98 0.38
C ARG A 250 7.98 21.09 1.22
N GLY A 251 8.66 19.99 1.46
CA GLY A 251 9.95 19.99 2.14
C GLY A 251 10.24 18.68 2.83
N TYR A 252 10.99 18.79 3.92
CA TYR A 252 11.31 17.67 4.80
C TYR A 252 10.07 17.21 5.58
N LEU A 253 9.84 15.90 5.59
CA LEU A 253 8.83 15.26 6.43
C LEU A 253 9.47 14.11 7.22
N LYS A 254 9.37 14.18 8.55
CA LYS A 254 9.70 13.08 9.44
C LYS A 254 8.43 12.34 9.82
N THR A 255 8.41 11.03 9.66
CA THR A 255 7.30 10.16 10.04
C THR A 255 7.77 9.14 11.07
N GLU A 256 7.08 9.04 12.20
CA GLU A 256 7.36 8.08 13.26
C GLU A 256 6.21 7.06 13.36
N TYR A 257 6.56 5.78 13.37
CA TYR A 257 5.62 4.66 13.31
C TYR A 257 5.54 3.94 14.65
N PHE A 258 4.32 3.66 15.10
CA PHE A 258 4.05 2.99 16.37
C PHE A 258 3.09 1.82 16.13
N TYR A 259 3.53 0.60 16.47
CA TYR A 259 2.80 -0.66 16.25
C TYR A 259 2.14 -1.22 17.50
#